data_AF-X1RD90-F1
#
_entry.id   AF-X1RD90-F1
#
_cell.length_a   1.000
_cell.length_b   1.000
_cell.length_c   1.000
_cell.angle_alpha   90.00
_cell.angle_beta   90.00
_cell.angle_gamma   90.00
#
_symmetry.space_group_name_H-M   'P 1'
#
loop_
_entity.id
_entity.type
_entity.pdbx_description
1 polymer ?
#
loop_
_entity_poly.entity_id
_entity_poly.type
_entity_poly.pdbx_seq_one_letter_code
_entity_poly.pdbx_strand_id
1 'polypeptide(L)'
;MNQDFELKELGQIKYFSCKELDNTNLVVDAFTTRTSGVSRAPFNNLNLSYNVGDKEGRVAENRKIILDVLNIDYGNTVSAQQVHKDKITLVRNEDKSKGAFKYSKGIS
;
A
#
# COMPACT_ATOMS: atom_id res chain seq x y z
N MET A 1 9.50 21.74 -2.60
CA MET A 1 9.30 20.28 -2.63
C MET A 1 10.48 19.69 -3.38
N ASN A 2 11.06 18.58 -2.89
CA ASN A 2 12.06 17.84 -3.65
C ASN A 2 11.50 17.55 -5.05
N GLN A 3 12.30 17.79 -6.10
CA GLN A 3 11.88 17.56 -7.48
C GLN A 3 11.78 16.06 -7.83
N ASP A 4 12.14 15.19 -6.89
CA ASP A 4 12.28 13.74 -7.04
C ASP A 4 10.93 13.00 -7.01
N PHE A 5 9.87 13.61 -6.47
CA PHE A 5 8.54 13.00 -6.41
C PHE A 5 7.58 13.68 -7.38
N GLU A 6 6.84 12.88 -8.13
CA GLU A 6 5.82 13.33 -9.07
C GLU A 6 4.45 12.86 -8.63
N LEU A 7 3.45 13.74 -8.63
CA LEU A 7 2.07 13.37 -8.40
C LEU A 7 1.52 12.69 -9.66
N LYS A 8 1.16 11.42 -9.55
CA LYS A 8 0.44 10.65 -10.58
C LYS A 8 -1.05 10.64 -10.25
N GLU A 9 -1.86 10.80 -11.29
CA GLU A 9 -3.32 10.70 -11.20
C GLU A 9 -3.80 9.62 -12.17
N LEU A 10 -4.44 8.58 -11.64
CA LEU A 10 -5.09 7.55 -12.45
C LEU A 10 -6.55 7.43 -12.02
N GLY A 11 -7.44 7.90 -12.90
CA GLY A 11 -8.85 8.08 -12.55
C GLY A 11 -9.01 9.05 -11.38
N GLN A 12 -9.59 8.60 -10.27
CA GLN A 12 -9.75 9.42 -9.07
C GLN A 12 -8.60 9.25 -8.06
N ILE A 13 -7.71 8.28 -8.27
CA ILE A 13 -6.65 7.94 -7.33
C ILE A 13 -5.43 8.81 -7.57
N LYS A 14 -4.89 9.34 -6.47
CA LYS A 14 -3.71 10.19 -6.45
C LYS A 14 -2.63 9.54 -5.59
N TYR A 15 -1.44 9.38 -6.14
CA TYR A 15 -0.26 8.89 -5.44
C TYR A 15 0.98 9.59 -5.99
N PHE A 16 2.04 9.65 -5.20
CA PHE A 16 3.34 10.12 -5.68
C PHE A 16 4.18 8.93 -6.13
N SER A 17 4.96 9.08 -7.19
CA SER A 17 6.05 8.17 -7.55
C SER A 17 7.39 8.89 -7.46
N CYS A 18 8.47 8.14 -7.27
CA CYS A 18 9.83 8.65 -7.29
C CYS A 18 10.40 8.58 -8.70
N LYS A 19 10.73 9.74 -9.29
CA LYS A 19 11.27 9.83 -10.65
C LYS A 19 12.53 8.99 -10.85
N GLU A 20 13.41 8.97 -9.86
CA GLU A 20 14.65 8.18 -9.95
C GLU A 20 14.37 6.67 -10.03
N LEU A 21 13.33 6.18 -9.35
CA LEU A 21 12.91 4.78 -9.44
C LEU A 21 12.17 4.51 -10.76
N ASP A 22 11.23 5.38 -11.14
CA ASP A 22 10.50 5.31 -12.43
C ASP A 22 11.48 5.27 -13.62
N ASN A 23 12.51 6.11 -13.61
CA ASN A 23 13.52 6.19 -14.67
C ASN A 23 14.32 4.89 -14.87
N THR A 24 14.39 4.02 -13.86
CA THR A 24 15.05 2.72 -14.00
C THR A 24 14.26 1.75 -14.88
N ASN A 25 12.93 1.92 -14.98
CA ASN A 25 12.01 0.92 -15.56
C ASN A 25 12.11 -0.49 -14.94
N LEU A 26 12.68 -0.62 -13.73
CA LEU A 26 12.87 -1.91 -13.04
C LEU A 26 11.84 -2.17 -11.95
N VAL A 27 11.24 -1.11 -11.41
CA VAL A 27 10.39 -1.17 -10.22
C VAL A 27 9.12 -0.36 -10.43
N VAL A 28 8.08 -0.72 -9.67
CA VAL A 28 6.88 0.08 -9.49
C VAL A 28 6.92 0.62 -8.06
N ASP A 29 6.83 1.93 -7.90
CA ASP A 29 6.74 2.58 -6.59
C ASP A 29 5.52 3.50 -6.48
N ALA A 30 4.98 3.62 -5.27
CA ALA A 30 3.85 4.49 -5.01
C ALA A 30 3.79 4.92 -3.53
N PHE A 31 3.65 6.22 -3.32
CA PHE A 31 3.37 6.85 -2.04
C PHE A 31 1.94 7.39 -2.08
N THR A 32 1.02 6.67 -1.45
CA THR A 32 -0.41 6.98 -1.55
C THR A 32 -0.79 8.27 -0.83
N THR A 33 -1.76 9.00 -1.37
CA THR A 33 -2.45 10.06 -0.63
C THR A 33 -3.61 9.49 0.20
N ARG A 34 -4.22 10.30 1.07
CA ARG A 34 -5.39 9.88 1.86
C ARG A 34 -6.72 9.93 1.09
N THR A 35 -6.73 10.45 -0.13
CA THR A 35 -7.96 10.74 -0.89
C THR A 35 -8.46 9.54 -1.68
N SER A 36 -9.75 9.56 -2.04
CA SER A 36 -10.32 8.66 -3.06
C SER A 36 -10.41 7.17 -2.69
N GLY A 37 -10.51 6.85 -1.39
CA GLY A 37 -10.91 5.53 -0.92
C GLY A 37 -12.34 5.50 -0.34
N VAL A 38 -12.73 4.36 0.23
CA VAL A 38 -14.09 4.08 0.71
C VAL A 38 -14.23 4.13 2.24
N SER A 39 -13.14 4.40 2.96
CA SER A 39 -13.16 4.53 4.42
C SER A 39 -13.91 5.78 4.87
N ARG A 40 -14.55 5.68 6.04
CA ARG A 40 -15.32 6.76 6.66
C ARG A 40 -14.60 7.30 7.88
N ALA A 41 -15.10 8.40 8.44
CA ALA A 41 -14.55 9.02 9.64
C ALA A 41 -14.36 7.99 10.76
N PRO A 42 -13.22 8.02 11.47
CA PRO A 42 -12.11 8.97 11.36
C PRO A 42 -11.06 8.63 10.26
N PHE A 43 -11.28 7.58 9.47
CA PHE A 43 -10.32 7.00 8.51
C PHE A 43 -10.52 7.47 7.06
N ASN A 44 -11.21 8.59 6.84
CA ASN A 44 -11.42 9.15 5.50
C ASN A 44 -10.08 9.31 4.74
N ASN A 45 -9.91 8.79 3.52
CA ASN A 45 -10.80 7.97 2.70
C ASN A 45 -10.08 6.70 2.23
N LEU A 46 -8.80 6.81 1.86
CA LEU A 46 -7.95 5.69 1.45
C LEU A 46 -7.10 5.16 2.61
N ASN A 47 -7.75 4.61 3.64
CA ASN A 47 -7.04 3.94 4.73
C ASN A 47 -6.62 2.53 4.32
N LEU A 48 -5.32 2.24 4.38
CA LEU A 48 -4.72 0.96 4.03
C LEU A 48 -4.35 0.10 5.25
N SER A 49 -4.59 0.62 6.45
CA SER A 49 -4.20 -0.04 7.70
C SER A 49 -5.30 -0.92 8.28
N TYR A 50 -4.93 -2.17 8.55
CA TYR A 50 -5.74 -3.15 9.26
C TYR A 50 -5.69 -3.03 10.79
N ASN A 51 -4.82 -2.18 11.36
CA ASN A 51 -4.55 -2.18 12.81
C ASN A 51 -5.01 -0.92 13.55
N VAL A 52 -5.76 -0.03 12.88
CA VAL A 52 -6.21 1.26 13.45
C VAL A 52 -7.69 1.30 13.84
N GLY A 53 -8.43 0.19 13.68
CA GLY A 53 -9.84 0.09 14.06
C GLY A 53 -10.86 0.44 12.97
N ASP A 54 -10.42 0.57 11.71
CA ASP A 54 -11.35 0.70 10.57
C ASP A 54 -12.02 -0.64 10.23
N LYS A 55 -13.12 -0.59 9.48
CA LYS A 55 -13.80 -1.78 8.98
C LYS A 55 -12.90 -2.52 8.00
N GLU A 56 -12.51 -3.77 8.32
CA GLU A 56 -11.61 -4.59 7.50
C GLU A 56 -11.99 -4.64 6.01
N GLY A 57 -13.30 -4.74 5.70
CA GLY A 57 -13.77 -4.74 4.31
C GLY A 57 -13.51 -3.43 3.55
N ARG A 58 -13.49 -2.28 4.23
CA ARG A 58 -13.13 -0.99 3.62
C ARG A 58 -11.63 -0.88 3.39
N VAL A 59 -10.84 -1.37 4.34
CA VAL A 59 -9.38 -1.44 4.20
C VAL A 59 -9.00 -2.37 3.05
N ALA A 60 -9.64 -3.54 2.94
CA ALA A 60 -9.43 -4.47 1.84
C ALA A 60 -9.76 -3.85 0.49
N GLU A 61 -10.88 -3.12 0.39
CA GLU A 61 -11.26 -2.41 -0.82
C GLU A 61 -10.27 -1.29 -1.17
N ASN A 62 -9.84 -0.48 -0.20
CA ASN A 62 -8.84 0.57 -0.45
C ASN A 62 -7.51 0.00 -0.95
N ARG A 63 -7.07 -1.13 -0.38
CA ARG A 63 -5.86 -1.84 -0.81
C ARG A 63 -6.02 -2.36 -2.22
N LYS A 64 -7.18 -2.95 -2.56
CA LYS A 64 -7.49 -3.38 -3.92
C LYS A 64 -7.46 -2.20 -4.90
N ILE A 65 -8.10 -1.08 -4.57
CA ILE A 65 -8.15 0.13 -5.40
C ILE A 65 -6.74 0.60 -5.78
N ILE A 66 -5.81 0.73 -4.82
CA ILE A 66 -4.45 1.19 -5.14
C ILE A 66 -3.65 0.13 -5.91
N LEU A 67 -3.84 -1.15 -5.60
CA LEU A 67 -3.10 -2.22 -6.27
C LEU A 67 -3.56 -2.43 -7.72
N ASP A 68 -4.86 -2.29 -8.00
CA ASP A 68 -5.41 -2.30 -9.35
C ASP A 68 -4.83 -1.14 -10.19
N VAL A 69 -4.70 0.05 -9.58
CA VAL A 69 -4.05 1.23 -10.22
C VAL A 69 -2.58 0.97 -10.56
N LEU A 70 -1.88 0.20 -9.73
CA LEU A 70 -0.47 -0.15 -9.91
C LEU A 70 -0.27 -1.43 -10.73
N ASN A 71 -1.35 -2.07 -11.18
CA ASN A 71 -1.32 -3.38 -11.85
C ASN A 71 -0.60 -4.46 -11.03
N ILE A 72 -0.81 -4.45 -9.71
CA ILE A 72 -0.24 -5.42 -8.77
C ILE A 72 -1.36 -6.34 -8.29
N ASP A 73 -1.18 -7.65 -8.45
CA ASP A 73 -2.11 -8.62 -7.87
C ASP A 73 -2.03 -8.59 -6.34
N TYR A 74 -3.18 -8.39 -5.71
CA TYR A 74 -3.32 -8.30 -4.27
C TYR A 74 -2.79 -9.55 -3.53
N GLY A 75 -2.98 -10.74 -4.10
CA GLY A 75 -2.46 -11.99 -3.55
C GLY A 75 -0.93 -12.08 -3.55
N ASN A 76 -0.25 -11.27 -4.35
CA ASN A 76 1.22 -11.22 -4.39
C ASN A 76 1.81 -10.22 -3.40
N THR A 77 0.99 -9.49 -2.65
CA THR A 77 1.49 -8.51 -1.67
C THR A 77 1.88 -9.15 -0.34
N VAL A 78 2.81 -8.49 0.33
CA VAL A 78 3.29 -8.86 1.67
C VAL A 78 3.30 -7.61 2.53
N SER A 79 2.79 -7.70 3.75
CA SER A 79 2.83 -6.62 4.73
C SER A 79 3.56 -7.08 6.00
N ALA A 80 4.38 -6.19 6.56
CA ALA A 80 5.01 -6.41 7.85
C ALA A 80 4.08 -6.06 9.02
N GLN A 81 4.25 -6.76 10.13
CA GLN A 81 3.76 -6.32 11.44
C GLN A 81 4.70 -5.26 11.98
N GLN A 82 4.42 -4.00 11.66
CA GLN A 82 5.23 -2.89 12.12
C GLN A 82 5.06 -2.73 13.64
N VAL A 83 6.13 -3.00 14.39
CA VAL A 83 6.19 -2.96 15.87
C VAL A 83 7.22 -1.95 16.39
N HIS A 84 7.61 -0.97 15.57
CA HIS A 84 8.62 0.05 15.91
C HIS A 84 9.97 -0.54 16.37
N LYS A 85 10.41 -1.61 15.71
CA LYS A 85 11.74 -2.22 15.87
C LYS A 85 12.53 -2.14 14.57
N ASP A 86 13.79 -2.56 14.63
CA ASP A 86 14.79 -2.52 13.56
C ASP A 86 15.02 -3.87 12.88
N LYS A 87 14.19 -4.89 13.17
CA LYS A 87 14.31 -6.20 12.54
C LYS A 87 13.95 -6.14 11.05
N ILE A 88 14.85 -6.67 10.22
CA ILE A 88 14.69 -6.80 8.77
C ILE A 88 14.51 -8.28 8.43
N THR A 89 13.54 -8.59 7.57
CA THR A 89 13.23 -9.96 7.13
C THR A 89 13.27 -10.03 5.60
N LEU A 90 13.92 -11.08 5.06
CA LEU A 90 13.95 -11.36 3.62
C LEU A 90 12.63 -11.99 3.18
N VAL A 91 11.94 -11.35 2.22
CA VAL A 91 10.70 -11.85 1.61
C VAL A 91 11.02 -12.76 0.43
N ARG A 92 10.38 -13.93 0.38
CA ARG A 92 10.49 -14.92 -0.70
C ARG A 92 9.13 -15.19 -1.36
N ASN A 93 9.13 -15.92 -2.46
CA ASN A 93 7.89 -16.29 -3.16
C ASN A 93 6.88 -17.07 -2.28
N GLU A 94 7.34 -17.82 -1.29
CA GLU A 94 6.50 -18.54 -0.32
C GLU A 94 5.78 -17.61 0.67
N ASP A 95 6.20 -16.34 0.74
CA ASP A 95 5.63 -15.35 1.64
C ASP A 95 4.45 -14.58 1.04
N LYS A 96 4.12 -14.81 -0.24
CA LYS A 96 2.98 -14.17 -0.91
C LYS A 96 1.73 -14.26 -0.05
N SER A 97 0.96 -13.17 -0.04
CA SER A 97 -0.24 -12.97 0.77
C SER A 97 -0.03 -12.82 2.29
N LYS A 98 1.19 -12.96 2.85
CA LYS A 98 1.41 -12.72 4.29
C LYS A 98 1.12 -11.28 4.65
N GLY A 99 0.12 -11.05 5.51
CA GLY A 99 -0.31 -9.71 5.89
C GLY A 99 -1.09 -8.96 4.80
N ALA A 100 -1.41 -9.60 3.67
CA ALA A 100 -2.20 -8.96 2.61
C ALA A 100 -3.64 -8.71 3.06
N PHE A 101 -4.28 -9.69 3.69
CA PHE A 101 -5.70 -9.63 4.05
C PHE A 101 -5.97 -9.42 5.54
N LYS A 102 -4.97 -9.66 6.39
CA LYS A 102 -5.08 -9.54 7.86
C LYS A 102 -3.74 -9.16 8.48
N TYR A 103 -3.74 -8.15 9.34
CA TYR A 103 -2.54 -7.69 10.06
C TYR A 103 -1.84 -8.81 10.85
N SER A 104 -2.61 -9.65 11.56
CA SER A 104 -2.06 -10.72 12.40
C SER A 104 -1.32 -11.82 11.63
N LYS A 105 -1.42 -11.84 10.29
CA LYS A 105 -0.72 -12.77 9.40
C LYS A 105 0.46 -12.13 8.67
N GLY A 106 0.83 -10.90 9.02
CA GLY A 106 1.99 -10.21 8.46
C GLY A 106 3.32 -10.82 8.89
N ILE A 107 4.36 -10.51 8.13
CA ILE A 107 5.73 -10.93 8.46
C ILE A 107 6.24 -10.13 9.65
N SER A 108 7.01 -10.80 10.53
CA SER A 108 7.66 -10.21 11.70
C SER A 108 9.17 -10.20 11.59
#